data_AF-G4YNM0-F1
#
_entry.id   AF-G4YNM0-F1
#
_cell.length_a   1.000
_cell.length_b   1.000
_cell.length_c   1.000
_cell.angle_alpha   90.00
_cell.angle_beta   90.00
_cell.angle_gamma   90.00
#
_symmetry.space_group_name_H-M   'P 1'
#
loop_
_entity.id
_entity.type
_entity.pdbx_description
1 polymer ?
#
loop_
_entity_poly.entity_id
_entity_poly.type
_entity_poly.pdbx_seq_one_letter_code
_entity_poly.pdbx_strand_id
1 'polypeptide(L)'
;MNHPVSLCGHCGKISHQRCSRCKAFFVCSRECMNAAWPRHRPECDNVVVATQYFEEIGAPEGPGIPCMITAEDIFRLSARSVAVYHKYGVDDLPDANSTMEVNTKYALFLAVLRENDTCTAVNRSRPLPEKLMLNKYYNGMYTQAKEIFSPSRFAQLEAQIKEDHAGYATRSS
;
A
#
# COMPACT_ATOMS: atom_id res chain seq x y z
N MET A 1 9.15 -12.76 0.75
CA MET A 1 7.90 -12.11 0.30
C MET A 1 7.96 -11.95 -1.20
N ASN A 2 7.11 -12.64 -1.97
CA ASN A 2 6.90 -12.31 -3.38
C ASN A 2 6.27 -10.91 -3.41
N HIS A 3 7.12 -9.89 -3.55
CA HIS A 3 6.74 -8.50 -3.35
C HIS A 3 5.59 -8.11 -4.31
N PRO A 4 4.55 -7.42 -3.81
CA PRO A 4 3.46 -6.99 -4.67
C PRO A 4 4.04 -6.08 -5.75
N VAL A 5 3.66 -6.40 -6.97
CA VAL A 5 3.85 -5.55 -8.13
C VAL A 5 3.30 -4.17 -7.80
N SER A 6 4.04 -3.11 -8.10
CA SER A 6 3.53 -1.74 -7.98
C SER A 6 3.73 -1.01 -9.31
N LEU A 7 2.99 0.07 -9.52
CA LEU A 7 3.14 0.86 -10.73
C LEU A 7 4.44 1.67 -10.68
N CYS A 8 5.12 1.75 -11.83
CA CYS A 8 6.25 2.63 -12.05
C CYS A 8 5.81 4.06 -11.75
N GLY A 9 6.50 4.72 -10.81
CA GLY A 9 6.18 6.08 -10.43
C GLY A 9 6.23 7.03 -11.63
N HIS A 10 7.10 6.79 -12.63
CA HIS A 10 7.19 7.60 -13.84
C HIS A 10 6.10 7.28 -14.87
N CYS A 11 6.13 6.09 -15.48
CA CYS A 11 5.31 5.78 -16.65
C CYS A 11 4.05 4.96 -16.35
N GLY A 12 3.83 4.53 -15.10
CA GLY A 12 2.62 3.80 -14.70
C GLY A 12 2.54 2.35 -15.11
N LYS A 13 3.52 1.84 -15.85
CA LYS A 13 3.64 0.40 -16.12
C LYS A 13 3.94 -0.36 -14.82
N ILE A 14 3.47 -1.59 -14.75
CA ILE A 14 3.85 -2.55 -13.71
C ILE A 14 5.38 -2.59 -13.54
N SER A 15 5.84 -2.53 -12.29
CA SER A 15 7.25 -2.64 -11.92
C SER A 15 7.45 -3.58 -10.73
N HIS A 16 8.55 -4.31 -10.81
CA HIS A 16 9.11 -5.13 -9.72
C HIS A 16 10.37 -4.51 -9.13
N GLN A 17 10.89 -3.42 -9.73
CA GLN A 17 12.14 -2.79 -9.29
C GLN A 17 11.86 -1.61 -8.36
N ARG A 18 12.69 -1.52 -7.31
CA ARG A 18 12.62 -0.47 -6.30
C ARG A 18 13.86 0.40 -6.35
N CYS A 19 13.73 1.64 -5.89
CA CYS A 19 14.85 2.53 -5.66
C CYS A 19 15.87 1.84 -4.76
N SER A 20 17.13 1.75 -5.21
CA SER A 20 18.17 1.04 -4.48
C SER A 20 18.54 1.70 -3.17
N ARG A 21 18.32 3.02 -3.02
CA ARG A 21 18.59 3.79 -1.80
C ARG A 21 17.53 3.57 -0.74
N CYS A 22 16.33 4.13 -0.95
CA CYS A 22 15.28 4.12 0.06
C CYS A 22 14.39 2.88 0.06
N LYS A 23 14.45 2.04 -0.99
CA LYS A 23 13.56 0.88 -1.24
C LYS A 23 12.05 1.22 -1.30
N ALA A 24 11.65 2.48 -1.21
CA ALA A 24 10.27 2.94 -1.03
C ALA A 24 9.54 3.29 -2.34
N PHE A 25 10.27 3.44 -3.43
CA PHE A 25 9.74 3.94 -4.70
C PHE A 25 9.97 2.93 -5.82
N PHE A 26 8.97 2.70 -6.66
CA PHE A 26 9.02 1.73 -7.76
C PHE A 26 9.22 2.41 -9.11
N VAL A 27 10.09 1.84 -9.93
CA VAL A 27 10.38 2.30 -11.30
C VAL A 27 10.65 1.10 -12.19
N CYS A 28 10.26 1.10 -13.45
CA CYS A 28 10.48 -0.07 -14.32
C CYS A 28 11.85 -0.08 -15.01
N SER A 29 12.56 1.05 -15.05
CA SER A 29 13.84 1.17 -15.75
C SER A 29 14.70 2.32 -15.20
N ARG A 30 15.97 2.36 -15.62
CA ARG A 30 16.92 3.43 -15.26
C ARG A 30 16.48 4.78 -15.84
N GLU A 31 15.93 4.80 -17.04
CA GLU A 31 15.40 5.99 -17.70
C GLU A 31 14.23 6.56 -16.90
N CYS A 32 13.30 5.70 -16.49
CA CYS A 32 12.18 6.09 -15.63
C CYS A 32 12.65 6.61 -14.27
N MET A 33 13.71 6.02 -13.69
CA MET A 33 14.31 6.54 -12.46
C MET A 33 14.88 7.94 -12.67
N ASN A 34 15.65 8.16 -13.74
CA ASN A 34 16.25 9.46 -14.02
C ASN A 34 15.17 10.53 -14.24
N ALA A 35 14.11 10.20 -14.98
CA ALA A 35 13.00 11.12 -15.21
C ALA A 35 12.18 11.42 -13.93
N ALA A 36 12.01 10.43 -13.05
CA ALA A 36 11.35 10.63 -11.76
C ALA A 36 12.26 11.21 -10.67
N TRP A 37 13.57 11.25 -10.88
CA TRP A 37 14.54 11.58 -9.84
C TRP A 37 14.35 12.97 -9.23
N PRO A 38 14.09 14.05 -10.00
CA PRO A 38 13.95 15.39 -9.42
C PRO A 38 12.86 15.47 -8.35
N ARG A 39 11.72 14.80 -8.57
CA ARG A 39 10.62 14.72 -7.59
C ARG A 39 10.84 13.66 -6.50
N HIS A 40 11.53 12.56 -6.81
CA HIS A 40 11.74 11.47 -5.87
C HIS A 40 12.86 11.76 -4.88
N ARG A 41 13.92 12.47 -5.28
CA ARG A 41 15.12 12.68 -4.48
C ARG A 41 14.84 13.25 -3.08
N PRO A 42 14.04 14.33 -2.91
CA PRO A 42 13.77 14.87 -1.58
C PRO A 42 13.11 13.84 -0.66
N GLU A 43 12.15 13.09 -1.19
CA GLU A 43 11.46 12.03 -0.46
C GLU A 43 12.38 10.83 -0.17
N CYS A 44 13.28 10.51 -1.10
CA CYS A 44 14.28 9.46 -0.95
C CYS A 44 15.24 9.76 0.21
N ASP A 45 15.76 10.99 0.27
CA ASP A 45 16.69 11.42 1.30
C ASP A 45 16.02 11.40 2.68
N ASN A 46 14.76 11.86 2.79
CA ASN A 46 13.98 11.79 4.04
C ASN A 46 13.81 10.35 4.56
N VAL A 47 13.53 9.40 3.67
CA VAL A 47 13.39 7.99 4.05
C VAL A 47 14.73 7.43 4.54
N VAL A 48 15.83 7.75 3.86
CA VAL A 48 17.17 7.29 4.27
C VAL A 48 17.53 7.83 5.66
N VAL A 49 17.28 9.12 5.92
CA VAL A 49 17.52 9.73 7.24
C VAL A 49 16.65 9.09 8.32
N ALA A 50 15.37 8.85 8.03
CA ALA A 50 14.49 8.17 8.97
C ALA A 50 15.00 6.76 9.29
N THR A 51 15.37 5.97 8.26
CA THR A 51 15.94 4.63 8.46
C THR A 51 17.16 4.66 9.38
N GLN A 52 18.12 5.55 9.12
CA GLN A 52 19.32 5.70 9.94
C GLN A 52 18.98 6.06 11.39
N TYR A 53 18.08 7.03 11.60
CA TYR A 53 17.64 7.41 12.94
C TYR A 53 17.03 6.23 13.72
N PHE A 54 16.15 5.43 13.08
CA PHE A 54 15.53 4.28 13.74
C PHE A 54 16.53 3.15 14.06
N GLU A 55 17.52 2.94 13.18
CA GLU A 55 18.64 2.01 13.44
C GLU A 55 19.47 2.47 14.65
N GLU A 56 19.80 3.76 14.73
CA GLU A 56 20.60 4.35 15.82
C GLU A 56 19.93 4.23 17.19
N ILE A 57 18.62 4.43 17.27
CA ILE A 57 17.88 4.31 18.54
C ILE A 57 17.50 2.86 18.90
N GLY A 58 17.92 1.88 18.09
CA GLY A 58 17.63 0.47 18.30
C GLY A 58 16.13 0.15 18.25
N ALA A 59 15.35 0.90 17.46
CA ALA A 59 13.94 0.60 17.29
C ALA A 59 13.79 -0.78 16.65
N PRO A 60 12.86 -1.63 17.13
CA PRO A 60 12.68 -2.96 16.57
C PRO A 60 12.40 -2.87 15.08
N GLU A 61 13.01 -3.78 14.29
CA GLU A 61 12.76 -3.93 12.86
C GLU A 61 11.28 -4.27 12.62
N GLY A 62 10.44 -3.24 12.53
CA GLY A 62 9.04 -3.40 12.13
C GLY A 62 8.93 -3.72 10.64
N PRO A 63 7.88 -4.42 10.19
CA PRO A 63 7.64 -4.63 8.77
C PRO A 63 7.26 -3.29 8.12
N GLY A 64 8.23 -2.63 7.48
CA GLY A 64 7.97 -1.40 6.74
C GLY A 64 9.20 -0.54 6.53
N ILE A 65 9.09 0.39 5.58
CA ILE A 65 10.10 1.42 5.39
C ILE A 65 9.70 2.61 6.28
N PRO A 66 10.57 3.05 7.20
CA PRO A 66 10.26 4.16 8.08
C PRO A 66 10.09 5.46 7.29
N CYS A 67 9.16 6.30 7.74
CA CYS A 67 8.98 7.64 7.22
C CYS A 67 8.52 8.59 8.33
N MET A 68 8.88 9.85 8.18
CA MET A 68 8.34 10.92 9.02
C MET A 68 6.98 11.34 8.43
N ILE A 69 5.92 11.11 9.20
CA ILE A 69 4.55 11.53 8.88
C ILE A 69 3.92 12.13 10.13
N THR A 70 3.12 13.16 9.98
CA THR A 70 2.48 13.84 11.11
C THR A 70 1.38 12.96 11.72
N ALA A 71 1.09 13.15 13.00
CA ALA A 71 -0.03 12.47 13.64
C ALA A 71 -1.37 12.82 12.96
N GLU A 72 -1.55 14.08 12.55
CA GLU A 72 -2.73 14.55 11.80
C GLU A 72 -2.92 13.79 10.49
N ASP A 73 -1.85 13.60 9.71
CA ASP A 73 -1.91 12.83 8.47
C ASP A 73 -2.21 11.36 8.73
N ILE A 74 -1.64 10.77 9.78
CA ILE A 74 -1.98 9.39 10.19
C ILE A 74 -3.47 9.28 10.50
N PHE A 75 -4.03 10.20 11.29
CA PHE A 75 -5.45 10.18 11.65
C PHE A 75 -6.32 10.35 10.42
N ARG A 76 -6.01 11.30 9.55
CA ARG A 76 -6.72 11.52 8.28
C ARG A 76 -6.71 10.29 7.39
N LEU A 77 -5.56 9.62 7.23
CA LEU A 77 -5.46 8.40 6.43
C LEU A 77 -6.22 7.23 7.08
N SER A 78 -6.13 7.08 8.40
CA SER A 78 -6.84 6.03 9.15
C SER A 78 -8.35 6.19 9.03
N ALA A 79 -8.86 7.43 9.11
CA ALA A 79 -10.29 7.73 8.99
C ALA A 79 -10.89 7.27 7.66
N ARG A 80 -10.09 7.16 6.58
CA ARG A 80 -10.55 6.64 5.28
C ARG A 80 -10.92 5.17 5.35
N SER A 81 -10.11 4.35 6.03
CA SER A 81 -10.41 2.92 6.21
C SER A 81 -11.63 2.75 7.13
N VAL A 82 -11.72 3.55 8.20
CA VAL A 82 -12.89 3.58 9.09
C VAL A 82 -14.18 3.95 8.35
N ALA A 83 -14.12 4.92 7.43
CA ALA A 83 -15.27 5.25 6.59
C ALA A 83 -15.72 4.07 5.71
N VAL A 84 -14.78 3.25 5.23
CA VAL A 84 -15.12 1.99 4.55
C VAL A 84 -15.77 1.02 5.52
N TYR A 85 -15.26 0.85 6.75
CA TYR A 85 -15.84 -0.05 7.76
C TYR A 85 -17.31 0.29 8.02
N HIS A 86 -17.60 1.57 8.28
CA HIS A 86 -18.97 2.04 8.53
C HIS A 86 -19.92 1.80 7.34
N LYS A 87 -19.43 1.86 6.10
CA LYS A 87 -20.23 1.52 4.91
C LYS A 87 -20.72 0.06 4.92
N TYR A 88 -19.98 -0.83 5.56
CA TYR A 88 -20.34 -2.24 5.74
C TYR A 88 -21.00 -2.52 7.10
N GLY A 89 -21.35 -1.48 7.87
CA GLY A 89 -22.04 -1.62 9.14
C GLY A 89 -21.18 -2.19 10.27
N VAL A 90 -19.86 -1.99 10.20
CA VAL A 90 -18.92 -2.40 11.26
C VAL A 90 -18.07 -1.23 11.72
N ASP A 91 -17.71 -1.23 12.99
CA ASP A 91 -16.78 -0.25 13.57
C ASP A 91 -15.33 -0.70 13.44
N ASP A 92 -15.10 -2.02 13.43
CA ASP A 92 -13.80 -2.66 13.32
C ASP A 92 -13.81 -3.75 12.25
N LEU A 93 -12.60 -4.11 11.80
CA LEU A 93 -12.45 -5.16 10.81
C LEU A 93 -12.83 -6.53 11.41
N PRO A 94 -13.71 -7.30 10.74
CA PRO A 94 -14.10 -8.62 11.23
C PRO A 94 -12.92 -9.59 11.21
N ASP A 95 -12.79 -10.37 12.28
CA ASP A 95 -11.80 -11.45 12.39
C ASP A 95 -12.32 -12.77 11.78
N ALA A 96 -11.56 -13.85 12.01
CA ALA A 96 -11.91 -15.20 11.55
C ALA A 96 -13.19 -15.73 12.22
N ASN A 97 -13.51 -15.28 13.45
CA ASN A 97 -14.65 -15.73 14.24
C ASN A 97 -15.92 -14.90 13.99
N SER A 98 -15.80 -13.76 13.31
CA SER A 98 -16.93 -12.90 12.97
C SER A 98 -18.03 -13.65 12.20
N THR A 99 -19.27 -13.45 12.65
CA THR A 99 -20.52 -13.97 12.06
C THR A 99 -20.94 -13.28 10.76
N MET A 100 -20.15 -12.31 10.28
CA MET A 100 -20.40 -11.63 9.01
C MET A 100 -20.42 -12.63 7.86
N GLU A 101 -21.42 -12.50 6.98
CA GLU A 101 -21.57 -13.32 5.77
C GLU A 101 -20.29 -13.23 4.91
N VAL A 102 -19.84 -14.37 4.37
CA VAL A 102 -18.51 -14.52 3.76
C VAL A 102 -18.31 -13.61 2.54
N ASN A 103 -19.33 -13.41 1.70
CA ASN A 103 -19.23 -12.51 0.55
C ASN A 103 -19.19 -11.03 0.98
N THR A 104 -19.93 -10.67 2.01
CA THR A 104 -19.91 -9.34 2.62
C THR A 104 -18.54 -9.06 3.23
N LYS A 105 -17.97 -10.03 3.96
CA LYS A 105 -16.61 -9.96 4.51
C LYS A 105 -15.59 -9.80 3.39
N TYR A 106 -15.69 -10.60 2.33
CA TYR A 106 -14.83 -10.48 1.14
C TYR A 106 -14.92 -9.09 0.48
N ALA A 107 -16.12 -8.57 0.30
CA ALA A 107 -16.34 -7.26 -0.31
C ALA A 107 -15.76 -6.13 0.55
N LEU A 108 -15.90 -6.21 1.88
CA LEU A 108 -15.28 -5.29 2.82
C LEU A 108 -13.76 -5.29 2.68
N PHE A 109 -13.11 -6.46 2.75
CA PHE A 109 -11.66 -6.58 2.61
C PHE A 109 -11.16 -6.00 1.29
N LEU A 110 -11.83 -6.33 0.18
CA LEU A 110 -11.49 -5.79 -1.13
C LEU A 110 -11.65 -4.26 -1.19
N ALA A 111 -12.71 -3.71 -0.58
CA ALA A 111 -12.93 -2.26 -0.53
C ALA A 111 -11.82 -1.54 0.26
N VAL A 112 -11.39 -2.10 1.39
CA VAL A 112 -10.33 -1.51 2.21
C VAL A 112 -8.97 -1.61 1.51
N LEU A 113 -8.69 -2.74 0.86
CA LEU A 113 -7.49 -2.89 0.04
C LEU A 113 -7.46 -1.83 -1.08
N ARG A 114 -8.57 -1.62 -1.80
CA ARG A 114 -8.67 -0.58 -2.84
C ARG A 114 -8.50 0.83 -2.29
N GLU A 115 -9.08 1.14 -1.12
CA GLU A 115 -8.94 2.45 -0.47
C GLU A 115 -7.48 2.76 -0.15
N ASN A 116 -6.70 1.75 0.23
CA ASN A 116 -5.29 1.87 0.59
C ASN A 116 -4.31 1.56 -0.56
N ASP A 117 -4.80 1.18 -1.73
CA ASP A 117 -3.94 0.81 -2.85
C ASP A 117 -3.28 2.05 -3.45
N THR A 118 -1.95 2.09 -3.39
CA THR A 118 -1.13 3.20 -3.92
C THR A 118 -1.06 3.22 -5.44
N CYS A 119 -1.59 2.20 -6.11
CA CYS A 119 -1.70 2.15 -7.57
C CYS A 119 -2.92 2.92 -8.10
N THR A 120 -3.91 3.23 -7.25
CA THR A 120 -5.08 4.04 -7.64
C THR A 120 -4.65 5.45 -8.05
N ALA A 121 -5.39 6.08 -8.98
CA ALA A 121 -5.08 7.45 -9.42
C ALA A 121 -5.03 8.45 -8.25
N VAL A 122 -5.94 8.30 -7.28
CA VAL A 122 -6.04 9.16 -6.09
C VAL A 122 -4.84 9.00 -5.16
N ASN A 123 -4.39 7.76 -4.90
CA ASN A 123 -3.28 7.54 -3.96
C ASN A 123 -1.91 7.67 -4.62
N ARG A 124 -1.80 7.46 -5.93
CA ARG A 124 -0.54 7.50 -6.67
C ARG A 124 0.12 8.88 -6.68
N SER A 125 -0.67 9.93 -6.69
CA SER A 125 -0.21 11.33 -6.65
C SER A 125 0.15 11.81 -5.24
N ARG A 126 -0.09 11.01 -4.19
CA ARG A 126 0.21 11.40 -2.81
C ARG A 126 1.71 11.50 -2.53
N PRO A 127 2.12 12.30 -1.53
CA PRO A 127 3.49 12.32 -1.02
C PRO A 127 3.97 10.93 -0.57
N LEU A 128 5.27 10.67 -0.63
CA LEU A 128 5.86 9.38 -0.22
C LEU A 128 5.52 8.94 1.20
N PRO A 129 5.54 9.80 2.24
CA PRO A 129 5.17 9.38 3.59
C PRO A 129 3.74 8.82 3.66
N GLU A 130 2.79 9.47 2.98
CA GLU A 130 1.42 8.96 2.90
C GLU A 130 1.35 7.63 2.15
N LYS A 131 2.03 7.50 1.01
CA LYS A 131 2.07 6.24 0.25
C LYS A 131 2.67 5.10 1.07
N LEU A 132 3.69 5.36 1.87
CA LEU A 132 4.29 4.36 2.76
C LEU A 132 3.32 3.92 3.85
N MET A 133 2.56 4.85 4.44
CA MET A 133 1.50 4.51 5.40
C MET A 133 0.34 3.73 4.76
N LEU A 134 -0.11 4.13 3.58
CA LEU A 134 -1.13 3.40 2.83
C LEU A 134 -0.66 1.98 2.48
N ASN A 135 0.59 1.82 2.04
CA ASN A 135 1.19 0.50 1.81
C ASN A 135 1.25 -0.34 3.10
N LYS A 136 1.50 0.27 4.27
CA LYS A 136 1.45 -0.43 5.56
C LYS A 136 0.04 -0.94 5.86
N TYR A 137 -0.99 -0.11 5.70
CA TYR A 137 -2.39 -0.53 5.88
C TYR A 137 -2.80 -1.61 4.88
N TYR A 138 -2.44 -1.44 3.61
CA TYR A 138 -2.69 -2.42 2.56
C TYR A 138 -2.06 -3.78 2.90
N ASN A 139 -0.78 -3.81 3.27
CA ASN A 139 -0.08 -5.05 3.59
C ASN A 139 -0.62 -5.72 4.85
N GLY A 140 -0.99 -4.93 5.87
CA GLY A 140 -1.67 -5.46 7.07
C GLY A 140 -2.99 -6.13 6.70
N MET A 141 -3.84 -5.43 5.94
CA MET A 141 -5.12 -5.94 5.46
C MET A 141 -4.97 -7.21 4.61
N TYR A 142 -4.00 -7.22 3.70
CA TYR A 142 -3.71 -8.37 2.84
C TYR A 142 -3.23 -9.58 3.64
N THR A 143 -2.40 -9.36 4.67
CA THR A 143 -1.94 -10.42 5.58
C THR A 143 -3.11 -11.00 6.36
N GLN A 144 -3.97 -10.15 6.91
CA GLN A 144 -5.15 -10.58 7.64
C GLN A 144 -6.16 -11.31 6.74
N ALA A 145 -6.33 -10.87 5.49
CA ALA A 145 -7.15 -11.56 4.50
C ALA A 145 -6.67 -13.00 4.26
N LYS A 146 -5.35 -13.21 4.24
CA LYS A 146 -4.73 -14.54 4.08
C LYS A 146 -5.00 -15.47 5.26
N GLU A 147 -5.15 -14.91 6.46
CA GLU A 147 -5.46 -15.67 7.68
C GLU A 147 -6.96 -15.99 7.78
N ILE A 148 -7.83 -15.09 7.30
CA ILE A 148 -9.29 -15.21 7.44
C ILE A 148 -9.93 -16.02 6.32
N PHE A 149 -9.49 -15.85 5.08
CA PHE A 149 -10.12 -16.51 3.94
C PHE A 149 -9.51 -17.88 3.68
N SER A 150 -10.34 -18.81 3.19
CA SER A 150 -9.84 -20.08 2.65
C SER A 150 -8.84 -19.83 1.51
N PRO A 151 -7.92 -20.77 1.23
CA PRO A 151 -6.93 -20.60 0.16
C PRO A 151 -7.55 -20.26 -1.20
N SER A 152 -8.68 -20.88 -1.55
CA SER A 152 -9.39 -20.61 -2.81
C SER A 152 -9.99 -19.21 -2.84
N ARG A 153 -10.53 -18.73 -1.72
CA ARG A 153 -11.13 -17.39 -1.63
C ARG A 153 -10.07 -16.30 -1.60
N PHE A 154 -8.94 -16.53 -0.93
CA PHE A 154 -7.79 -15.64 -0.98
C PHE A 154 -7.20 -15.56 -2.40
N ALA A 155 -7.10 -16.68 -3.12
CA ALA A 155 -6.65 -16.67 -4.51
C ALA A 155 -7.57 -15.84 -5.43
N GLN A 156 -8.89 -15.84 -5.19
CA GLN A 156 -9.84 -14.96 -5.89
C GLN A 156 -9.56 -13.47 -5.59
N LEU A 157 -9.28 -13.13 -4.32
CA LEU A 157 -8.91 -11.77 -3.91
C LEU A 157 -7.63 -11.31 -4.64
N GLU A 158 -6.61 -12.16 -4.68
CA GLU A 158 -5.36 -11.87 -5.39
C GLU A 158 -5.56 -11.67 -6.89
N ALA A 159 -6.41 -12.49 -7.52
CA ALA A 159 -6.75 -12.35 -8.93
C ALA A 159 -7.44 -11.00 -9.20
N GLN A 160 -8.37 -10.60 -8.34
CA GLN A 160 -9.07 -9.33 -8.47
C GLN A 160 -8.13 -8.12 -8.31
N ILE A 161 -7.21 -8.17 -7.35
CA ILE A 161 -6.19 -7.12 -7.16
C ILE A 161 -5.30 -6.99 -8.40
N LYS A 162 -4.86 -8.11 -8.98
CA LYS A 162 -4.04 -8.12 -10.19
C LYS A 162 -4.79 -7.51 -11.38
N GLU A 163 -6.08 -7.82 -11.52
CA GLU A 163 -6.94 -7.23 -12.54
C GLU A 163 -7.07 -5.71 -12.35
N ASP A 164 -7.33 -5.25 -11.11
CA ASP A 164 -7.40 -3.83 -10.78
C ASP A 164 -6.08 -3.10 -11.16
N HIS A 165 -4.93 -3.68 -10.81
CA HIS A 165 -3.60 -3.14 -11.15
C HIS A 165 -3.35 -3.07 -12.66
N ALA A 166 -3.75 -4.09 -13.41
CA ALA A 166 -3.68 -4.07 -14.86
C ALA A 166 -4.57 -2.96 -15.45
N GLY A 167 -5.75 -2.76 -14.87
CA GLY A 167 -6.66 -1.65 -15.20
C GLY A 167 -6.05 -0.27 -14.95
N TYR A 168 -5.30 -0.09 -13.86
CA TYR A 168 -4.63 1.19 -13.57
C TYR A 168 -3.48 1.49 -14.53
N ALA A 169 -2.74 0.47 -14.96
CA ALA A 169 -1.62 0.62 -15.89
C ALA A 169 -2.09 1.10 -17.28
N THR A 170 -3.25 0.64 -17.76
CA THR A 170 -3.77 0.99 -19.10
C THR A 170 -4.38 2.39 -19.17
N ARG A 171 -4.92 2.90 -18.06
CA ARG A 171 -5.59 4.22 -17.98
C ARG A 171 -4.64 5.40 -17.80
N SER A 172 -3.32 5.17 -17.75
CA SER A 172 -2.29 6.21 -17.56
C SER A 172 -1.84 6.88 -18.89
N SER A 173 -2.69 6.89 -19.92
CA SER A 173 -2.40 7.44 -21.26
C SER A 173 -2.88 8.87 -21.40
#